data_AF-A0A932N073-F1
#
_entry.id   AF-A0A932N073-F1
#
_cell.length_a   1.000
_cell.length_b   1.000
_cell.length_c   1.000
_cell.angle_alpha   90.00
_cell.angle_beta   90.00
_cell.angle_gamma   90.00
#
_symmetry.space_group_name_H-M   'P 1'
#
loop_
_entity.id
_entity.type
_entity.pdbx_description
1 polymer ?
#
loop_
_entity_poly.entity_id
_entity_poly.type
_entity_poly.pdbx_seq_one_letter_code
_entity_poly.pdbx_strand_id
1 'polypeptide(L)'
;MHPQPTAAVAITPAGGGADAYNRQLGDGPVPEDLRDLFAAVQQAGRSAGSGAPRWDERLHAVATDLAAVVPEGQVLPYRAVEFALHHRGIIEPTPHLVVVWMERDNIVSLTAHVAERLGRLMQGEGYTRAAIGTARRQGKTAVVVALQSSHIETQPIPRTARTGATVPIRGRVLAPFAQPEVLVARADGTVETIKTRVNKDGSFASSIVCGPPAGEIRLEVSAVAENGASVLANFPIWCGVKPPRELRLAGARRDGVDPEMIESQLIQLINTARRRAGLPELALDRETAAVARRYSEEMARTDQVAHVSSESGAADDRLRRAGVRRGLVQENLARASSAEEAHDGLMNSPGHRANILSAQATHVGVGVAYAKDSGDLLVTELFTRVPPTVDRAAARDSIAETIRRGRALRLDAALVRLAQSNAEELAAGAPRDRVAAEMERALNEMAGKYKRLRTVILALSDTRDFATRNLPQDAATDFGVGVAQGEHRDLGRGAIFVVVLLGQRA
;
A
#
# COMPACT_ATOMS: atom_id res chain seq x y z
N MET A 1 26.83 -13.46 -14.32
CA MET A 1 26.52 -12.47 -15.38
C MET A 1 26.28 -11.15 -14.68
N HIS A 2 27.11 -10.13 -14.91
CA HIS A 2 26.83 -8.79 -14.37
C HIS A 2 25.56 -8.25 -15.03
N PRO A 3 24.57 -7.76 -14.28
CA PRO A 3 23.36 -7.24 -14.87
C PRO A 3 23.69 -5.96 -15.64
N GLN A 4 23.33 -5.92 -16.93
CA GLN A 4 23.47 -4.70 -17.73
C GLN A 4 22.42 -3.67 -17.30
N PRO A 5 22.74 -2.36 -17.35
CA PRO A 5 21.75 -1.31 -17.13
C PRO A 5 20.60 -1.45 -18.12
N THR A 6 19.37 -1.15 -17.67
CA THR A 6 18.22 -1.11 -18.57
C THR A 6 18.40 0.05 -19.55
N ALA A 7 17.86 -0.11 -20.76
CA ALA A 7 17.90 0.92 -21.78
C ALA A 7 16.99 2.08 -21.40
N ALA A 8 17.37 3.29 -21.78
CA ALA A 8 16.45 4.42 -21.72
C ALA A 8 15.23 4.14 -22.62
N VAL A 9 14.04 4.45 -22.12
CA VAL A 9 12.78 4.24 -22.85
C VAL A 9 12.11 5.60 -23.04
N ALA A 10 11.83 5.93 -24.30
CA ALA A 10 10.99 7.07 -24.65
C ALA A 10 9.75 6.54 -25.37
N ILE A 11 8.57 6.88 -24.85
CA ILE A 11 7.29 6.45 -25.42
C ILE A 11 6.42 7.66 -25.76
N THR A 12 5.99 7.69 -27.02
CA THR A 12 5.02 8.65 -27.55
C THR A 12 3.90 7.85 -28.21
N PRO A 13 2.84 7.48 -27.46
CA PRO A 13 1.72 6.73 -28.00
C PRO A 13 1.12 7.37 -29.24
N ALA A 14 0.75 6.57 -30.23
CA ALA A 14 0.24 7.09 -31.50
C ALA A 14 -1.15 7.76 -31.34
N GLY A 15 -1.36 8.88 -32.04
CA GLY A 15 -2.64 9.59 -32.07
C GLY A 15 -2.95 10.40 -30.80
N GLY A 16 -4.17 10.96 -30.75
CA GLY A 16 -4.65 11.73 -29.60
C GLY A 16 -4.86 10.84 -28.37
N GLY A 17 -4.57 11.38 -27.18
CA GLY A 17 -4.91 10.71 -25.93
C GLY A 17 -6.42 10.71 -25.69
N ALA A 18 -6.93 9.70 -25.01
CA ALA A 18 -8.35 9.60 -24.67
C ALA A 18 -8.80 10.82 -23.85
N ASP A 19 -9.94 11.42 -24.18
CA ASP A 19 -10.50 12.55 -23.40
C ASP A 19 -11.06 12.10 -22.05
N ALA A 20 -11.44 10.82 -21.95
CA ALA A 20 -12.00 10.21 -20.75
C ALA A 20 -11.53 8.77 -20.61
N TYR A 21 -11.35 8.36 -19.36
CA TYR A 21 -11.13 6.98 -18.97
C TYR A 21 -12.42 6.18 -19.05
N ASN A 22 -12.30 4.89 -19.40
CA ASN A 22 -13.42 3.95 -19.49
C ASN A 22 -14.61 4.43 -20.33
N ARG A 23 -14.33 5.28 -21.33
CA ARG A 23 -15.26 5.47 -22.44
C ARG A 23 -15.31 4.17 -23.23
N GLN A 24 -16.47 3.51 -23.24
CA GLN A 24 -16.68 2.32 -24.06
C GLN A 24 -16.39 2.66 -25.52
N LEU A 25 -15.35 2.04 -26.06
CA LEU A 25 -15.17 1.86 -27.49
C LEU A 25 -15.73 0.47 -27.77
N GLY A 26 -16.46 0.28 -28.87
CA GLY A 26 -16.93 -1.07 -29.23
C GLY A 26 -15.74 -2.04 -29.30
N ASP A 27 -15.99 -3.32 -29.00
CA ASP A 27 -14.98 -4.36 -29.18
C ASP A 27 -14.66 -4.44 -30.68
N GLY A 28 -13.55 -3.82 -31.10
CA GLY A 28 -13.06 -3.88 -32.48
C GLY A 28 -12.83 -5.33 -32.89
N PRO A 29 -12.91 -5.67 -34.19
CA PRO A 29 -12.57 -7.01 -34.62
C PRO A 29 -11.08 -7.28 -34.39
N VAL A 30 -10.74 -8.50 -33.99
CA VAL A 30 -9.34 -8.95 -33.95
C VAL A 30 -8.74 -8.82 -35.36
N PRO A 31 -7.60 -8.11 -35.53
CA PRO A 31 -6.90 -8.00 -36.80
C PRO A 31 -6.64 -9.38 -37.42
N GLU A 32 -6.81 -9.49 -38.74
CA GLU A 32 -6.79 -10.78 -39.43
C GLU A 32 -5.49 -11.57 -39.21
N ASP A 33 -4.36 -10.87 -39.22
CA ASP A 33 -3.01 -11.39 -38.99
C ASP A 33 -2.75 -11.84 -37.54
N LEU A 34 -3.61 -11.45 -36.59
CA LEU A 34 -3.48 -11.78 -35.17
C LEU A 34 -4.48 -12.84 -34.70
N ARG A 35 -5.43 -13.27 -35.55
CA ARG A 35 -6.53 -14.17 -35.15
C ARG A 35 -6.04 -15.49 -34.57
N ASP A 36 -5.09 -16.14 -35.24
CA ASP A 36 -4.59 -17.45 -34.80
C ASP A 36 -3.83 -17.35 -33.46
N LEU A 37 -3.02 -16.30 -33.31
CA LEU A 37 -2.29 -16.05 -32.07
C LEU A 37 -3.25 -15.72 -30.92
N PHE A 38 -4.27 -14.90 -31.18
CA PHE A 38 -5.29 -14.59 -30.19
C PHE A 38 -6.13 -15.82 -29.81
N ALA A 39 -6.46 -16.68 -30.78
CA ALA A 39 -7.15 -17.93 -30.52
C ALA A 39 -6.33 -18.84 -29.58
N ALA A 40 -5.00 -18.86 -29.73
CA ALA A 40 -4.10 -19.57 -28.81
C ALA A 40 -4.09 -18.95 -27.40
N VAL A 41 -4.13 -17.62 -27.27
CA VAL A 41 -4.30 -16.95 -25.96
C VAL A 41 -5.60 -17.40 -25.29
N GLN A 42 -6.70 -17.41 -26.03
CA GLN A 42 -7.99 -17.86 -25.51
C GLN A 42 -8.00 -19.34 -25.14
N GLN A 43 -7.30 -20.18 -25.91
CA GLN A 43 -7.16 -21.60 -25.61
C GLN A 43 -6.33 -21.81 -24.34
N ALA A 44 -5.22 -21.09 -24.16
CA ALA A 44 -4.40 -21.17 -22.96
C ALA A 44 -5.23 -20.83 -21.71
N GLY A 45 -6.05 -19.78 -21.76
CA GLY A 45 -6.92 -19.42 -20.64
C GLY A 45 -8.00 -20.46 -20.34
N ARG A 46 -8.60 -21.06 -21.38
CA ARG A 46 -9.54 -22.18 -21.20
C ARG A 46 -8.85 -23.38 -20.54
N SER A 47 -7.67 -23.75 -21.02
CA SER A 47 -6.90 -24.88 -20.48
C SER A 47 -6.42 -24.65 -19.05
N ALA A 48 -6.16 -23.41 -18.66
CA ALA A 48 -5.78 -23.03 -17.30
C ALA A 48 -6.96 -22.87 -16.33
N GLY A 49 -8.20 -22.96 -16.81
CA GLY A 49 -9.42 -22.77 -16.00
C GLY A 49 -9.78 -21.31 -15.71
N SER A 50 -9.05 -20.34 -16.29
CA SER A 50 -9.29 -18.90 -16.12
C SER A 50 -10.38 -18.34 -17.06
N GLY A 51 -10.89 -19.17 -17.98
CA GLY A 51 -11.80 -18.74 -19.04
C GLY A 51 -11.08 -18.11 -20.24
N ALA A 52 -11.85 -17.69 -21.25
CA ALA A 52 -11.31 -17.07 -22.46
C ALA A 52 -11.38 -15.53 -22.35
N PRO A 53 -10.24 -14.81 -22.35
CA PRO A 53 -10.26 -13.36 -22.36
C PRO A 53 -10.88 -12.81 -23.65
N ARG A 54 -11.54 -11.65 -23.51
CA ARG A 54 -12.11 -10.90 -24.64
C ARG A 54 -11.06 -9.98 -25.27
N TRP A 55 -11.18 -9.72 -26.57
CA TRP A 55 -10.34 -8.74 -27.24
C TRP A 55 -10.65 -7.34 -26.68
N ASP A 56 -9.62 -6.54 -26.43
CA ASP A 56 -9.77 -5.12 -26.06
C ASP A 56 -8.96 -4.25 -27.03
N GLU A 57 -9.65 -3.43 -27.81
CA GLU A 57 -9.06 -2.56 -28.83
C GLU A 57 -8.16 -1.47 -28.23
N ARG A 58 -8.49 -0.95 -27.04
CA ARG A 58 -7.62 0.01 -26.34
C ARG A 58 -6.33 -0.68 -25.91
N LEU A 59 -6.45 -1.90 -25.38
CA LEU A 59 -5.31 -2.69 -24.94
C LEU A 59 -4.44 -3.12 -26.14
N HIS A 60 -5.02 -3.36 -27.32
CA HIS A 60 -4.29 -3.57 -28.56
C HIS A 60 -3.45 -2.35 -28.93
N ALA A 61 -4.03 -1.16 -28.89
CA ALA A 61 -3.29 0.07 -29.14
C ALA A 61 -2.15 0.27 -28.14
N VAL A 62 -2.38 -0.03 -26.85
CA VAL A 62 -1.32 -0.03 -25.82
C VAL A 62 -0.22 -1.03 -26.18
N ALA A 63 -0.56 -2.28 -26.46
CA ALA A 63 0.42 -3.31 -26.78
C ALA A 63 1.27 -2.94 -28.01
N THR A 64 0.66 -2.28 -29.01
CA THR A 64 1.35 -1.79 -30.20
C THR A 64 2.29 -0.62 -29.89
N ASP A 65 1.84 0.35 -29.08
CA ASP A 65 2.69 1.46 -28.61
C ASP A 65 3.90 0.92 -27.82
N LEU A 66 3.69 -0.11 -26.99
CA LEU A 66 4.73 -0.76 -26.21
C LEU A 66 5.68 -1.60 -27.07
N ALA A 67 5.18 -2.34 -28.06
CA ALA A 67 6.00 -3.10 -29.01
C ALA A 67 6.97 -2.19 -29.78
N ALA A 68 6.56 -0.95 -30.06
CA ALA A 68 7.40 0.04 -30.75
C ALA A 68 8.61 0.50 -29.92
N VAL A 69 8.57 0.37 -28.59
CA VAL A 69 9.60 0.95 -27.69
C VAL A 69 10.28 -0.06 -26.78
N VAL A 70 9.71 -1.26 -26.60
CA VAL A 70 10.31 -2.32 -25.77
C VAL A 70 11.74 -2.61 -26.23
N PRO A 71 12.75 -2.67 -25.33
CA PRO A 71 14.09 -3.08 -25.71
C PRO A 71 14.21 -4.60 -25.85
N GLU A 72 15.10 -5.08 -26.73
CA GLU A 72 15.34 -6.52 -26.87
C GLU A 72 15.95 -7.10 -25.59
N GLY A 73 15.38 -8.20 -25.10
CA GLY A 73 15.85 -8.90 -23.91
C GLY A 73 15.63 -8.15 -22.59
N GLN A 74 14.84 -7.07 -22.57
CA GLN A 74 14.55 -6.29 -21.36
C GLN A 74 13.04 -6.20 -21.08
N VAL A 75 12.71 -5.97 -19.82
CA VAL A 75 11.34 -5.70 -19.37
C VAL A 75 11.05 -4.20 -19.56
N LEU A 76 9.81 -3.88 -19.95
CA LEU A 76 9.35 -2.49 -20.03
C LEU A 76 9.21 -1.90 -18.63
N PRO A 77 9.71 -0.67 -18.39
CA PRO A 77 9.47 0.00 -17.12
C PRO A 77 7.98 0.18 -16.85
N TYR A 78 7.54 -0.08 -15.62
CA TYR A 78 6.19 0.06 -15.11
C TYR A 78 5.55 1.38 -15.52
N ARG A 79 6.28 2.49 -15.37
CA ARG A 79 5.78 3.84 -15.73
C ARG A 79 5.49 3.99 -17.22
N ALA A 80 6.23 3.31 -18.10
CA ALA A 80 5.95 3.34 -19.54
C ALA A 80 4.65 2.60 -19.87
N VAL A 81 4.40 1.47 -19.19
CA VAL A 81 3.17 0.70 -19.33
C VAL A 81 1.97 1.50 -18.82
N GLU A 82 2.04 2.06 -17.61
CA GLU A 82 1.00 2.95 -17.06
C GLU A 82 0.70 4.12 -17.99
N PHE A 83 1.74 4.80 -18.48
CA PHE A 83 1.56 5.94 -19.35
C PHE A 83 0.81 5.58 -20.64
N ALA A 84 1.12 4.43 -21.26
CA ALA A 84 0.41 3.93 -22.42
C ALA A 84 -1.07 3.59 -22.10
N LEU A 85 -1.33 2.88 -20.99
CA LEU A 85 -2.68 2.54 -20.52
C LEU A 85 -3.54 3.79 -20.33
N HIS A 86 -3.02 4.76 -19.57
CA HIS A 86 -3.73 5.99 -19.27
C HIS A 86 -3.91 6.85 -20.52
N HIS A 87 -2.96 6.80 -21.45
CA HIS A 87 -3.12 7.46 -22.74
C HIS A 87 -4.31 6.93 -23.54
N ARG A 88 -4.55 5.62 -23.48
CA ARG A 88 -5.69 4.93 -24.11
C ARG A 88 -6.95 4.90 -23.23
N GLY A 89 -6.95 5.56 -22.08
CA GLY A 89 -8.11 5.68 -21.21
C GLY A 89 -8.46 4.38 -20.47
N ILE A 90 -7.48 3.52 -20.23
CA ILE A 90 -7.60 2.32 -19.39
C ILE A 90 -7.29 2.72 -17.93
N ILE A 91 -8.09 2.23 -16.98
CA ILE A 91 -7.98 2.61 -15.56
C ILE A 91 -7.31 1.55 -14.72
N GLU A 92 -7.33 0.31 -15.19
CA GLU A 92 -6.83 -0.84 -14.44
C GLU A 92 -5.30 -0.74 -14.25
N PRO A 93 -4.76 -1.33 -13.18
CA PRO A 93 -3.32 -1.49 -13.01
C PRO A 93 -2.68 -2.22 -14.19
N THR A 94 -1.34 -2.16 -14.25
CA THR A 94 -0.57 -2.71 -15.37
C THR A 94 -0.94 -4.17 -15.68
N PRO A 95 -1.18 -4.51 -16.96
CA PRO A 95 -1.44 -5.87 -17.38
C PRO A 95 -0.18 -6.72 -17.24
N HIS A 96 -0.36 -8.04 -17.23
CA HIS A 96 0.74 -8.95 -17.45
C HIS A 96 1.13 -8.91 -18.93
N LEU A 97 2.42 -8.67 -19.19
CA LEU A 97 2.98 -8.54 -20.54
C LEU A 97 3.86 -9.75 -20.86
N VAL A 98 3.56 -10.43 -21.96
CA VAL A 98 4.47 -11.40 -22.57
C VAL A 98 5.10 -10.76 -23.79
N VAL A 99 6.40 -10.51 -23.73
CA VAL A 99 7.18 -9.93 -24.84
C VAL A 99 7.98 -11.01 -25.53
N VAL A 100 7.85 -11.09 -26.86
CA VAL A 100 8.60 -12.02 -27.72
C VAL A 100 9.25 -11.22 -28.85
N TRP A 101 10.50 -11.55 -29.16
CA TRP A 101 11.23 -11.00 -30.30
C TRP A 101 11.45 -12.08 -31.35
N MET A 102 11.27 -11.72 -32.62
CA MET A 102 11.37 -12.66 -33.74
C MET A 102 12.24 -12.11 -34.86
N GLU A 103 13.09 -12.96 -35.45
CA GLU A 103 13.94 -12.60 -36.59
C GLU A 103 13.27 -12.79 -37.96
N ARG A 104 12.26 -13.66 -38.04
CA ARG A 104 11.46 -13.91 -39.25
C ARG A 104 9.99 -13.95 -38.90
N ASP A 105 9.13 -13.50 -39.80
CA ASP A 105 7.67 -13.49 -39.66
C ASP A 105 7.10 -14.93 -39.76
N ASN A 106 7.48 -15.83 -38.85
CA ASN A 106 6.95 -17.20 -38.76
C ASN A 106 5.98 -17.33 -37.58
N ILE A 107 4.74 -16.93 -37.81
CA ILE A 107 3.65 -16.91 -36.81
C ILE A 107 3.37 -18.31 -36.22
N VAL A 108 3.54 -19.39 -36.97
CA VAL A 108 3.26 -20.75 -36.47
C VAL A 108 4.21 -21.13 -35.32
N SER A 109 5.50 -20.81 -35.46
CA SER A 109 6.48 -21.04 -34.40
C SER A 109 6.25 -20.13 -33.18
N LEU A 110 5.74 -18.91 -33.41
CA LEU A 110 5.39 -17.97 -32.35
C LEU A 110 4.21 -18.47 -31.53
N THR A 111 3.16 -18.96 -32.16
CA THR A 111 1.96 -19.45 -31.49
C THR A 111 2.28 -20.56 -30.49
N ALA A 112 3.15 -21.51 -30.87
CA ALA A 112 3.60 -22.56 -29.97
C ALA A 112 4.42 -22.02 -28.78
N HIS A 113 5.35 -21.10 -29.04
CA HIS A 113 6.21 -20.51 -28.02
C HIS A 113 5.43 -19.63 -27.01
N VAL A 114 4.46 -18.86 -27.52
CA VAL A 114 3.57 -18.03 -26.70
C VAL A 114 2.62 -18.91 -25.89
N ALA A 115 2.02 -19.94 -26.48
CA ALA A 115 1.10 -20.84 -25.79
C ALA A 115 1.75 -21.53 -24.57
N GLU A 116 3.01 -21.97 -24.69
CA GLU A 116 3.73 -22.59 -23.57
C GLU A 116 3.93 -21.62 -22.40
N ARG A 117 4.36 -20.37 -22.68
CA ARG A 117 4.50 -19.33 -21.65
C ARG A 117 3.17 -18.95 -21.00
N LEU A 118 2.11 -18.84 -21.79
CA LEU A 118 0.78 -18.48 -21.31
C LEU A 118 0.17 -19.56 -20.42
N GLY A 119 0.39 -20.84 -20.74
CA GLY A 119 -0.16 -21.96 -19.97
C GLY A 119 0.23 -21.95 -18.49
N ARG A 120 1.45 -21.50 -18.16
CA ARG A 120 1.89 -21.31 -16.77
C ARG A 120 1.32 -20.03 -16.16
N LEU A 121 1.40 -18.93 -16.90
CA LEU A 121 0.99 -17.61 -16.40
C LEU A 121 -0.52 -17.48 -16.14
N MET A 122 -1.35 -18.24 -16.84
CA MET A 122 -2.81 -18.20 -16.69
C MET A 122 -3.33 -19.14 -15.59
N GLN A 123 -2.46 -19.93 -14.94
CA GLN A 123 -2.86 -20.77 -13.82
C GLN A 123 -3.13 -19.91 -12.59
N GLY A 124 -4.38 -19.88 -12.12
CA GLY A 124 -4.78 -19.16 -10.91
C GLY A 124 -5.14 -17.69 -11.08
N GLU A 125 -5.03 -17.12 -12.29
CA GLU A 125 -5.34 -15.72 -12.59
C GLU A 125 -6.45 -15.59 -13.64
N GLY A 126 -7.51 -14.84 -13.30
CA GLY A 126 -8.70 -14.68 -14.13
C GLY A 126 -8.63 -13.49 -15.09
N TYR A 127 -7.80 -13.54 -16.13
CA TYR A 127 -7.70 -12.46 -17.12
C TYR A 127 -9.01 -12.28 -17.91
N THR A 128 -9.64 -11.12 -17.78
CA THR A 128 -10.93 -10.84 -18.43
C THR A 128 -10.78 -10.29 -19.85
N ARG A 129 -9.64 -9.64 -20.14
CA ARG A 129 -9.32 -9.01 -21.42
C ARG A 129 -7.91 -9.35 -21.86
N ALA A 130 -7.70 -9.42 -23.16
CA ALA A 130 -6.39 -9.61 -23.74
C ALA A 130 -6.27 -8.89 -25.09
N ALA A 131 -5.05 -8.52 -25.45
CA ALA A 131 -4.75 -7.98 -26.76
C ALA A 131 -3.31 -8.29 -27.16
N ILE A 132 -3.01 -8.17 -28.45
CA ILE A 132 -1.68 -8.42 -29.01
C ILE A 132 -1.29 -7.23 -29.85
N GLY A 133 -0.11 -6.66 -29.63
CA GLY A 133 0.47 -5.61 -30.46
C GLY A 133 1.79 -6.04 -31.06
N THR A 134 2.10 -5.53 -32.25
CA THR A 134 3.35 -5.86 -32.94
C THR A 134 4.04 -4.60 -33.47
N ALA A 135 5.37 -4.62 -33.51
CA ALA A 135 6.15 -3.57 -34.17
C ALA A 135 7.45 -4.13 -34.75
N ARG A 136 7.77 -3.73 -35.98
CA ARG A 136 9.00 -4.14 -36.66
C ARG A 136 10.11 -3.14 -36.42
N ARG A 137 11.27 -3.60 -35.95
CA ARG A 137 12.46 -2.78 -35.63
C ARG A 137 13.72 -3.52 -36.04
N GLN A 138 14.57 -2.87 -36.84
CA GLN A 138 15.90 -3.39 -37.23
C GLN A 138 15.87 -4.83 -37.78
N GLY A 139 14.84 -5.16 -38.58
CA GLY A 139 14.67 -6.50 -39.18
C GLY A 139 14.01 -7.54 -38.28
N LYS A 140 13.80 -7.25 -36.98
CA LYS A 140 13.07 -8.10 -36.04
C LYS A 140 11.66 -7.57 -35.78
N THR A 141 10.75 -8.45 -35.37
CA THR A 141 9.39 -8.08 -34.93
C THR A 141 9.27 -8.31 -33.43
N ALA A 142 8.92 -7.26 -32.69
CA ALA A 142 8.51 -7.36 -31.30
C ALA A 142 7.00 -7.66 -31.25
N VAL A 143 6.63 -8.65 -30.46
CA VAL A 143 5.25 -9.05 -30.19
C VAL A 143 5.00 -8.87 -28.69
N VAL A 144 3.97 -8.11 -28.35
CA VAL A 144 3.55 -7.86 -26.96
C VAL A 144 2.15 -8.44 -26.80
N VAL A 145 2.02 -9.48 -25.99
CA VAL A 145 0.72 -10.00 -25.55
C VAL A 145 0.41 -9.35 -24.19
N ALA A 146 -0.68 -8.61 -24.10
CA ALA A 146 -1.14 -7.98 -22.88
C ALA A 146 -2.36 -8.73 -22.34
N LEU A 147 -2.29 -9.18 -21.09
CA LEU A 147 -3.38 -9.84 -20.38
C LEU A 147 -3.81 -8.98 -19.20
N GLN A 148 -5.08 -8.59 -19.17
CA GLN A 148 -5.61 -7.64 -18.22
C GLN A 148 -6.78 -8.27 -17.46
N SER A 149 -6.66 -8.26 -16.13
CA SER A 149 -7.78 -8.50 -15.23
C SER A 149 -8.51 -7.17 -15.00
N SER A 150 -9.84 -7.21 -14.99
CA SER A 150 -10.68 -6.05 -14.68
C SER A 150 -11.84 -6.51 -13.80
N HIS A 151 -11.90 -5.93 -12.61
CA HIS A 151 -12.92 -6.20 -11.60
C HIS A 151 -13.69 -4.93 -11.23
N ILE A 152 -13.72 -3.96 -12.13
CA ILE A 152 -14.38 -2.67 -11.89
C ILE A 152 -14.98 -2.15 -13.19
N GLU A 153 -16.21 -1.66 -13.10
CA GLU A 153 -16.87 -0.91 -14.16
C GLU A 153 -17.10 0.51 -13.68
N THR A 154 -16.83 1.51 -14.52
CA THR A 154 -17.07 2.92 -14.19
C THR A 154 -17.85 3.61 -15.29
N GLN A 155 -18.61 4.65 -14.92
CA GLN A 155 -19.01 5.65 -15.90
C GLN A 155 -17.73 6.32 -16.46
N PRO A 156 -17.77 6.92 -17.66
CA PRO A 156 -16.61 7.62 -18.20
C PRO A 156 -16.12 8.73 -17.26
N ILE A 157 -14.83 8.75 -16.96
CA ILE A 157 -14.21 9.73 -16.05
C ILE A 157 -13.32 10.66 -16.88
N PRO A 158 -13.48 11.99 -16.83
CA PRO A 158 -12.69 12.90 -17.64
C PRO A 158 -11.20 12.78 -17.30
N ARG A 159 -10.34 12.72 -18.33
CA ARG A 159 -8.89 12.71 -18.16
C ARG A 159 -8.33 14.09 -17.79
N THR A 160 -9.04 15.14 -18.17
CA THR A 160 -8.72 16.54 -17.85
C THR A 160 -9.93 17.24 -17.28
N ALA A 161 -9.74 18.08 -16.26
CA ALA A 161 -10.79 18.97 -15.78
C ALA A 161 -10.21 20.33 -15.37
N ARG A 162 -11.05 21.35 -15.27
CA ARG A 162 -10.62 22.68 -14.78
C ARG A 162 -10.33 22.61 -13.29
N THR A 163 -9.39 23.42 -12.80
CA THR A 163 -9.15 23.55 -11.36
C THR A 163 -10.43 24.01 -10.65
N GLY A 164 -10.75 23.40 -9.51
CA GLY A 164 -11.99 23.62 -8.75
C GLY A 164 -13.21 22.86 -9.29
N ALA A 165 -13.12 22.18 -10.44
CA ALA A 165 -14.24 21.41 -10.96
C ALA A 165 -14.47 20.15 -10.12
N THR A 166 -15.75 19.84 -9.85
CA THR A 166 -16.16 18.57 -9.25
C THR A 166 -16.18 17.47 -10.32
N VAL A 167 -15.45 16.38 -10.09
CA VAL A 167 -15.42 15.20 -10.95
C VAL A 167 -16.18 14.06 -10.27
N PRO A 168 -17.30 13.59 -10.82
CA PRO A 168 -18.04 12.47 -10.26
C PRO A 168 -17.32 11.15 -10.55
N ILE A 169 -17.22 10.30 -9.54
CA ILE A 169 -16.64 8.97 -9.66
C ILE A 169 -17.75 7.98 -9.32
N ARG A 170 -18.21 7.25 -10.34
CA ARG A 170 -19.33 6.31 -10.20
C ARG A 170 -18.98 5.02 -10.90
N GLY A 171 -19.25 3.92 -10.23
CA GLY A 171 -18.92 2.61 -10.76
C GLY A 171 -19.50 1.49 -9.93
N ARG A 172 -19.02 0.28 -10.21
CA ARG A 172 -19.36 -0.95 -9.52
C ARG A 172 -18.14 -1.85 -9.50
N VAL A 173 -17.80 -2.35 -8.31
CA VAL A 173 -16.81 -3.42 -8.21
C VAL A 173 -17.47 -4.75 -8.53
N LEU A 174 -16.73 -5.63 -9.19
CA LEU A 174 -17.18 -6.94 -9.63
C LEU A 174 -16.72 -8.00 -8.61
N ALA A 175 -17.52 -9.05 -8.44
CA ALA A 175 -17.13 -10.19 -7.64
C ALA A 175 -15.76 -10.74 -8.07
N PRO A 176 -14.93 -11.23 -7.13
CA PRO A 176 -15.21 -11.42 -5.70
C PRO A 176 -15.01 -10.17 -4.83
N PHE A 177 -14.69 -9.02 -5.42
CA PHE A 177 -14.36 -7.82 -4.66
C PHE A 177 -15.60 -7.12 -4.08
N ALA A 178 -15.43 -6.56 -2.89
CA ALA A 178 -16.43 -5.77 -2.18
C ALA A 178 -15.79 -4.59 -1.43
N GLN A 179 -16.61 -3.72 -0.84
CA GLN A 179 -16.16 -2.58 -0.04
C GLN A 179 -15.19 -1.64 -0.77
N PRO A 180 -15.61 -1.03 -1.90
CA PRO A 180 -14.76 -0.09 -2.62
C PRO A 180 -14.40 1.11 -1.76
N GLU A 181 -13.11 1.45 -1.76
CA GLU A 181 -12.56 2.69 -1.22
C GLU A 181 -12.00 3.53 -2.38
N VAL A 182 -12.21 4.83 -2.32
CA VAL A 182 -11.67 5.78 -3.31
C VAL A 182 -10.64 6.64 -2.61
N LEU A 183 -9.40 6.61 -3.09
CA LEU A 183 -8.31 7.43 -2.60
C LEU A 183 -7.86 8.41 -3.69
N VAL A 184 -7.39 9.58 -3.27
CA VAL A 184 -6.81 10.56 -4.18
C VAL A 184 -5.47 11.04 -3.62
N ALA A 185 -4.39 10.87 -4.39
CA ALA A 185 -3.17 11.61 -4.16
C ALA A 185 -3.23 12.95 -4.92
N ARG A 186 -3.10 14.05 -4.19
CA ARG A 186 -3.16 15.42 -4.71
C ARG A 186 -1.79 15.84 -5.28
N ALA A 187 -1.79 16.93 -6.05
CA ALA A 187 -0.58 17.48 -6.66
C ALA A 187 0.44 18.02 -5.62
N ASP A 188 -0.01 18.38 -4.42
CA ASP A 188 0.85 18.75 -3.29
C ASP A 188 1.44 17.54 -2.54
N GLY A 189 1.08 16.32 -2.97
CA GLY A 189 1.57 15.06 -2.43
C GLY A 189 0.73 14.49 -1.29
N THR A 190 -0.30 15.20 -0.82
CA THR A 190 -1.24 14.68 0.19
C THR A 190 -2.08 13.54 -0.37
N VAL A 191 -2.46 12.58 0.48
CA VAL A 191 -3.36 11.49 0.13
C VAL A 191 -4.61 11.57 1.00
N GLU A 192 -5.77 11.45 0.39
CA GLU A 192 -7.07 11.55 1.05
C GLU A 192 -7.95 10.36 0.68
N THR A 193 -8.56 9.72 1.68
CA THR A 193 -9.71 8.83 1.46
C THR A 193 -10.95 9.68 1.20
N ILE A 194 -11.60 9.46 0.07
CA ILE A 194 -12.79 10.18 -0.34
C ILE A 194 -14.02 9.48 0.22
N LYS A 195 -14.88 10.25 0.89
CA LYS A 195 -16.17 9.76 1.37
C LYS A 195 -16.98 9.19 0.21
N THR A 196 -17.21 7.89 0.25
CA THR A 196 -17.83 7.13 -0.83
C THR A 196 -19.12 6.50 -0.35
N ARG A 197 -20.21 6.67 -1.10
CA ARG A 197 -21.45 5.94 -0.88
C ARG A 197 -21.32 4.58 -1.56
N VAL A 198 -21.52 3.50 -0.81
CA VAL A 198 -21.42 2.13 -1.30
C VAL A 198 -22.75 1.41 -1.08
N ASN A 199 -23.24 0.73 -2.11
CA ASN A 199 -24.44 -0.09 -2.08
C ASN A 199 -24.06 -1.57 -1.91
N LYS A 200 -25.03 -2.41 -1.49
CA LYS A 200 -24.82 -3.85 -1.25
C LYS A 200 -24.39 -4.64 -2.49
N ASP A 201 -24.73 -4.16 -3.68
CA ASP A 201 -24.39 -4.76 -4.97
C ASP A 201 -22.98 -4.38 -5.48
N GLY A 202 -22.18 -3.71 -4.64
CA GLY A 202 -20.84 -3.24 -5.00
C GLY A 202 -20.83 -1.95 -5.82
N SER A 203 -22.00 -1.37 -6.16
CA SER A 203 -22.06 -0.05 -6.80
C SER A 203 -21.66 1.05 -5.83
N PHE A 204 -20.93 2.04 -6.33
CA PHE A 204 -20.41 3.13 -5.52
C PHE A 204 -20.47 4.48 -6.23
N ALA A 205 -20.54 5.53 -5.43
CA ALA A 205 -20.53 6.90 -5.91
C ALA A 205 -19.75 7.81 -4.94
N SER A 206 -18.82 8.57 -5.50
CA SER A 206 -18.09 9.64 -4.82
C SER A 206 -17.91 10.84 -5.76
N SER A 207 -17.30 11.89 -5.25
CA SER A 207 -16.94 13.06 -6.04
C SER A 207 -15.68 13.68 -5.49
N ILE A 208 -14.80 14.10 -6.40
CA ILE A 208 -13.52 14.72 -6.04
C ILE A 208 -13.50 16.14 -6.60
N VAL A 209 -12.70 17.01 -6.01
CA VAL A 209 -12.45 18.36 -6.55
C VAL A 209 -11.09 18.36 -7.22
N CYS A 210 -11.04 18.81 -8.47
CA CYS A 210 -9.80 18.84 -9.24
C CYS A 210 -8.93 20.03 -8.80
N GLY A 211 -7.87 19.78 -8.01
CA GLY A 211 -7.08 20.86 -7.38
C GLY A 211 -7.91 21.69 -6.37
N PRO A 212 -7.46 22.91 -6.01
CA PRO A 212 -6.10 23.44 -6.17
C PRO A 212 -5.05 22.66 -5.33
N PRO A 213 -3.76 22.76 -5.67
CA PRO A 213 -3.20 23.46 -6.83
C PRO A 213 -3.55 22.77 -8.16
N ALA A 214 -3.34 23.48 -9.28
CA ALA A 214 -3.38 22.85 -10.61
C ALA A 214 -2.23 21.82 -10.73
N GLY A 215 -2.45 20.74 -11.47
CA GLY A 215 -1.49 19.66 -11.60
C GLY A 215 -2.11 18.30 -11.85
N GLU A 216 -1.29 17.26 -11.73
CA GLU A 216 -1.72 15.86 -11.74
C GLU A 216 -2.26 15.48 -10.36
N ILE A 217 -3.44 14.85 -10.33
CA ILE A 217 -3.90 14.07 -9.17
C ILE A 217 -3.99 12.60 -9.58
N ARG A 218 -3.70 11.67 -8.66
CA ARG A 218 -3.87 10.23 -8.89
C ARG A 218 -5.11 9.76 -8.17
N LEU A 219 -6.03 9.13 -8.90
CA LEU A 219 -7.18 8.48 -8.32
C LEU A 219 -6.93 6.98 -8.24
N GLU A 220 -7.22 6.41 -7.08
CA GLU A 220 -7.21 4.98 -6.85
C GLU A 220 -8.60 4.51 -6.41
N VAL A 221 -9.03 3.37 -6.95
CA VAL A 221 -10.15 2.61 -6.39
C VAL A 221 -9.60 1.27 -5.95
N SER A 222 -9.67 0.99 -4.65
CA SER A 222 -9.33 -0.30 -4.07
C SER A 222 -10.58 -1.01 -3.58
N ALA A 223 -10.50 -2.32 -3.42
CA ALA A 223 -11.57 -3.14 -2.85
C ALA A 223 -10.98 -4.39 -2.19
N VAL A 224 -11.77 -5.06 -1.36
CA VAL A 224 -11.33 -6.22 -0.59
C VAL A 224 -11.90 -7.51 -1.16
N ALA A 225 -11.06 -8.53 -1.29
CA ALA A 225 -11.43 -9.92 -1.55
C ALA A 225 -10.77 -10.83 -0.50
N GLU A 226 -10.83 -12.15 -0.71
CA GLU A 226 -10.25 -13.15 0.20
C GLU A 226 -8.76 -12.94 0.46
N ASN A 227 -8.01 -12.57 -0.59
CA ASN A 227 -6.56 -12.33 -0.54
C ASN A 227 -6.18 -10.93 -0.02
N GLY A 228 -7.15 -10.19 0.53
CA GLY A 228 -6.97 -8.85 1.09
C GLY A 228 -7.43 -7.72 0.17
N ALA A 229 -6.97 -6.51 0.47
CA ALA A 229 -7.23 -5.34 -0.36
C ALA A 229 -6.44 -5.42 -1.67
N SER A 230 -7.04 -4.97 -2.77
CA SER A 230 -6.38 -4.85 -4.07
C SER A 230 -6.78 -3.57 -4.76
N VAL A 231 -5.83 -2.99 -5.50
CA VAL A 231 -6.09 -1.83 -6.34
C VAL A 231 -6.78 -2.30 -7.61
N LEU A 232 -8.01 -1.82 -7.85
CA LEU A 232 -8.80 -2.17 -9.03
C LEU A 232 -8.68 -1.12 -10.15
N ALA A 233 -8.38 0.12 -9.77
CA ALA A 233 -8.11 1.21 -10.71
C ALA A 233 -7.06 2.16 -10.13
N ASN A 234 -6.10 2.61 -10.94
CA ASN A 234 -5.14 3.66 -10.59
C ASN A 234 -4.82 4.48 -11.84
N PHE A 235 -5.20 5.76 -11.86
CA PHE A 235 -5.00 6.62 -13.03
C PHE A 235 -4.95 8.11 -12.68
N PRO A 236 -4.24 8.93 -13.49
CA PRO A 236 -4.13 10.36 -13.25
C PRO A 236 -5.31 11.16 -13.81
N ILE A 237 -5.72 12.22 -13.13
CA ILE A 237 -6.58 13.27 -13.69
C ILE A 237 -5.76 14.57 -13.72
N TRP A 238 -5.79 15.26 -14.85
CA TRP A 238 -5.00 16.47 -15.08
C TRP A 238 -5.85 17.72 -14.82
N CYS A 239 -5.63 18.36 -13.68
CA CYS A 239 -6.40 19.50 -13.18
C CYS A 239 -5.81 20.82 -13.64
N GLY A 240 -6.44 21.49 -14.60
CA GLY A 240 -6.01 22.79 -15.12
C GLY A 240 -4.71 22.76 -15.94
N VAL A 241 -4.18 21.56 -16.21
CA VAL A 241 -2.95 21.34 -16.97
C VAL A 241 -3.21 20.32 -18.08
N LYS A 242 -2.38 20.34 -19.13
CA LYS A 242 -2.47 19.37 -20.23
C LYS A 242 -1.74 18.07 -19.85
N PRO A 243 -2.31 16.90 -20.16
CA PRO A 243 -1.59 15.64 -20.03
C PRO A 243 -0.33 15.63 -20.91
N PRO A 244 0.77 15.01 -20.45
CA PRO A 244 1.97 14.81 -21.25
C PRO A 244 1.65 13.91 -22.44
N ARG A 245 2.30 14.21 -23.58
CA ARG A 245 2.20 13.42 -24.82
C ARG A 245 3.32 12.41 -24.98
N GLU A 246 4.39 12.58 -24.23
CA GLU A 246 5.58 11.75 -24.26
C GLU A 246 6.07 11.52 -22.84
N LEU A 247 6.57 10.31 -22.58
CA LEU A 247 7.31 9.97 -21.38
C LEU A 247 8.73 9.56 -21.77
N ARG A 248 9.73 10.13 -21.10
CA ARG A 248 11.14 9.73 -21.21
C ARG A 248 11.62 9.20 -19.87
N LEU A 249 12.09 7.96 -19.86
CA LEU A 249 12.67 7.28 -18.71
C LEU A 249 14.14 7.03 -18.98
N ALA A 250 14.99 7.42 -18.03
CA ALA A 250 16.39 7.07 -18.07
C ALA A 250 16.55 5.55 -17.85
N GLY A 251 17.63 4.98 -18.40
CA GLY A 251 18.01 3.61 -18.08
C GLY A 251 18.35 3.49 -16.60
N ALA A 252 17.77 2.50 -15.93
CA ALA A 252 18.05 2.20 -14.53
C ALA A 252 19.26 1.26 -14.45
N ARG A 253 20.11 1.46 -13.45
CA ARG A 253 21.05 0.39 -13.09
C ARG A 253 20.23 -0.73 -12.46
N ARG A 254 20.46 -1.96 -12.91
CA ARG A 254 20.11 -3.12 -12.09
C ARG A 254 21.15 -3.14 -10.98
N ASP A 255 20.76 -2.73 -9.79
CA ASP A 255 21.66 -2.82 -8.63
C ASP A 255 22.02 -4.29 -8.35
N GLY A 256 23.15 -4.45 -7.65
CA GLY A 256 23.80 -5.73 -7.44
C GLY A 256 22.90 -6.82 -6.86
N VAL A 257 23.32 -8.07 -7.05
CA VAL A 257 22.64 -9.34 -6.81
C VAL A 257 22.13 -9.57 -5.37
N ASP A 258 22.46 -8.69 -4.42
CA ASP A 258 22.22 -8.89 -2.99
C ASP A 258 20.92 -8.19 -2.51
N PRO A 259 19.90 -8.95 -2.05
CA PRO A 259 18.68 -8.39 -1.49
C PRO A 259 18.89 -7.34 -0.39
N GLU A 260 19.92 -7.47 0.46
CA GLU A 260 20.12 -6.52 1.58
C GLU A 260 20.52 -5.11 1.12
N MET A 261 21.25 -5.02 0.00
CA MET A 261 21.60 -3.74 -0.61
C MET A 261 20.35 -3.05 -1.17
N ILE A 262 19.47 -3.83 -1.81
CA ILE A 262 18.22 -3.34 -2.39
C ILE A 262 17.26 -2.87 -1.29
N GLU A 263 17.14 -3.62 -0.20
CA GLU A 263 16.37 -3.20 0.98
C GLU A 263 16.88 -1.86 1.54
N SER A 264 18.20 -1.70 1.65
CA SER A 264 18.83 -0.45 2.12
C SER A 264 18.54 0.73 1.19
N GLN A 265 18.58 0.50 -0.13
CA GLN A 265 18.26 1.51 -1.14
C GLN A 265 16.78 1.91 -1.10
N LEU A 266 15.86 0.96 -0.97
CA LEU A 266 14.43 1.22 -0.80
C LEU A 266 14.16 2.08 0.45
N ILE A 267 14.81 1.78 1.58
CA ILE A 267 14.71 2.62 2.79
C ILE A 267 15.21 4.04 2.54
N GLN A 268 16.31 4.22 1.80
CA GLN A 268 16.81 5.55 1.42
C GLN A 268 15.82 6.31 0.54
N LEU A 269 15.18 5.63 -0.42
CA LEU A 269 14.15 6.21 -1.30
C LEU A 269 12.91 6.62 -0.49
N ILE A 270 12.42 5.74 0.40
CA ILE A 270 11.34 6.03 1.37
C ILE A 270 11.66 7.29 2.19
N ASN A 271 12.82 7.33 2.84
CA ASN A 271 13.21 8.46 3.68
C ASN A 271 13.45 9.74 2.86
N THR A 272 13.89 9.64 1.61
CA THR A 272 13.97 10.79 0.70
C THR A 272 12.59 11.35 0.36
N ALA A 273 11.61 10.49 0.07
CA ALA A 273 10.22 10.90 -0.14
C ALA A 273 9.62 11.57 1.10
N ARG A 274 9.86 10.99 2.29
CA ARG A 274 9.39 11.54 3.57
C ARG A 274 10.01 12.89 3.91
N ARG A 275 11.34 13.07 3.72
CA ARG A 275 12.00 14.38 3.88
C ARG A 275 11.40 15.43 2.96
N ARG A 276 11.15 15.08 1.69
CA ARG A 276 10.49 16.00 0.72
C ARG A 276 9.08 16.40 1.15
N ALA A 277 8.37 15.52 1.86
CA ALA A 277 7.05 15.78 2.42
C ALA A 277 7.10 16.46 3.82
N GLY A 278 8.27 16.80 4.34
CA GLY A 278 8.42 17.42 5.67
C GLY A 278 8.17 16.45 6.84
N LEU A 279 8.24 15.14 6.60
CA LEU A 279 8.04 14.11 7.63
C LEU A 279 9.38 13.61 8.20
N PRO A 280 9.42 13.18 9.47
CA PRO A 280 10.58 12.50 10.04
C PRO A 280 10.91 11.21 9.28
N GLU A 281 12.19 10.91 9.18
CA GLU A 281 12.68 9.64 8.64
C GLU A 281 12.21 8.46 9.50
N LEU A 282 11.96 7.32 8.85
CA LEU A 282 11.69 6.06 9.52
C LEU A 282 13.00 5.39 9.90
N ALA A 283 13.06 4.86 11.11
CA ALA A 283 14.15 4.02 11.56
C ALA A 283 13.97 2.56 11.06
N LEU A 284 15.07 1.88 10.74
CA LEU A 284 15.03 0.46 10.40
C LEU A 284 14.69 -0.37 11.65
N ASP A 285 13.63 -1.15 11.57
CA ASP A 285 13.29 -2.18 12.55
C ASP A 285 13.69 -3.56 12.03
N ARG A 286 14.78 -4.12 12.58
CA ARG A 286 15.35 -5.39 12.13
C ARG A 286 14.43 -6.59 12.36
N GLU A 287 13.61 -6.58 13.41
CA GLU A 287 12.66 -7.67 13.67
C GLU A 287 11.55 -7.66 12.61
N THR A 288 11.04 -6.47 12.29
CA THR A 288 10.06 -6.29 11.21
C THR A 288 10.67 -6.58 9.84
N ALA A 289 11.91 -6.19 9.56
CA ALA A 289 12.60 -6.47 8.29
C ALA A 289 12.78 -7.98 8.06
N ALA A 290 13.13 -8.75 9.12
CA ALA A 290 13.21 -10.20 9.03
C ALA A 290 11.87 -10.86 8.65
N VAL A 291 10.75 -10.32 9.14
CA VAL A 291 9.40 -10.77 8.76
C VAL A 291 9.08 -10.39 7.32
N ALA A 292 9.39 -9.16 6.92
CA ALA A 292 9.20 -8.69 5.54
C ALA A 292 9.98 -9.57 4.53
N ARG A 293 11.25 -9.87 4.81
CA ARG A 293 12.09 -10.71 3.93
C ARG A 293 11.55 -12.12 3.78
N ARG A 294 11.16 -12.77 4.87
CA ARG A 294 10.48 -14.08 4.84
C ARG A 294 9.22 -14.05 3.98
N TYR A 295 8.49 -12.93 4.01
CA TYR A 295 7.29 -12.82 3.19
C TYR A 295 7.60 -12.62 1.71
N SER A 296 8.63 -11.83 1.37
CA SER A 296 9.11 -11.73 -0.01
C SER A 296 9.60 -13.09 -0.54
N GLU A 297 10.28 -13.89 0.27
CA GLU A 297 10.68 -15.26 -0.07
C GLU A 297 9.47 -16.20 -0.26
N GLU A 298 8.42 -16.02 0.54
CA GLU A 298 7.15 -16.74 0.38
C GLU A 298 6.49 -16.38 -0.95
N MET A 299 6.36 -15.09 -1.28
CA MET A 299 5.86 -14.64 -2.59
C MET A 299 6.69 -15.20 -3.74
N ALA A 300 8.01 -15.31 -3.57
CA ALA A 300 8.90 -15.90 -4.58
C ALA A 300 8.70 -17.41 -4.75
N ARG A 301 8.28 -18.10 -3.69
CA ARG A 301 8.02 -19.55 -3.71
C ARG A 301 6.64 -19.87 -4.27
N THR A 302 5.62 -19.08 -3.93
CA THR A 302 4.23 -19.29 -4.35
C THR A 302 3.89 -18.61 -5.68
N ASP A 303 4.75 -17.71 -6.15
CA ASP A 303 4.53 -16.80 -7.29
C ASP A 303 3.26 -15.93 -7.14
N GLN A 304 2.85 -15.66 -5.90
CA GLN A 304 1.68 -14.86 -5.59
C GLN A 304 2.06 -13.58 -4.83
N VAL A 305 1.58 -12.43 -5.31
CA VAL A 305 1.68 -11.15 -4.60
C VAL A 305 0.30 -10.81 -4.05
N ALA A 306 0.09 -11.03 -2.76
CA ALA A 306 -1.18 -10.82 -2.07
C ALA A 306 -0.91 -10.19 -0.71
N HIS A 307 -1.85 -9.43 -0.14
CA HIS A 307 -1.70 -8.91 1.23
C HIS A 307 -2.05 -9.96 2.30
N VAL A 308 -2.98 -10.86 1.96
CA VAL A 308 -3.35 -12.02 2.77
C VAL A 308 -2.88 -13.28 2.06
N SER A 309 -1.96 -13.99 2.70
CA SER A 309 -1.48 -15.29 2.25
C SER A 309 -2.33 -16.41 2.85
N SER A 310 -2.56 -17.46 2.06
CA SER A 310 -3.17 -18.71 2.55
C SER A 310 -2.28 -19.46 3.54
N GLU A 311 -0.96 -19.26 3.48
CA GLU A 311 0.01 -19.91 4.37
C GLU A 311 0.31 -19.07 5.62
N SER A 312 0.42 -17.74 5.44
CA SER A 312 0.91 -16.83 6.46
C SER A 312 -0.08 -15.72 6.86
N GLY A 313 -1.33 -15.73 6.38
CA GLY A 313 -2.35 -14.75 6.79
C GLY A 313 -1.98 -13.32 6.39
N ALA A 314 -2.40 -12.33 7.16
CA ALA A 314 -2.09 -10.91 6.92
C ALA A 314 -0.75 -10.47 7.55
N ALA A 315 -0.28 -9.26 7.22
CA ALA A 315 0.98 -8.70 7.73
C ALA A 315 1.09 -8.74 9.27
N ASP A 316 -0.01 -8.42 9.95
CA ASP A 316 -0.07 -8.45 11.42
C ASP A 316 -0.04 -9.89 11.97
N ASP A 317 -0.60 -10.88 11.26
CA ASP A 317 -0.44 -12.29 11.62
C ASP A 317 1.02 -12.75 11.46
N ARG A 318 1.68 -12.31 10.37
CA ARG A 318 3.10 -12.59 10.11
C ARG A 318 3.99 -12.05 11.22
N LEU A 319 3.81 -10.79 11.61
CA LEU A 319 4.52 -10.19 12.73
C LEU A 319 4.21 -10.94 14.03
N ARG A 320 2.93 -11.24 14.29
CA ARG A 320 2.54 -11.91 15.52
C ARG A 320 3.14 -13.29 15.70
N ARG A 321 3.18 -14.11 14.64
CA ARG A 321 3.79 -15.44 14.69
C ARG A 321 5.31 -15.39 14.87
N ALA A 322 5.95 -14.32 14.43
CA ALA A 322 7.37 -14.07 14.67
C ALA A 322 7.66 -13.51 16.08
N GLY A 323 6.64 -13.34 16.95
CA GLY A 323 6.79 -12.73 18.27
C GLY A 323 6.93 -11.20 18.22
N VAL A 324 6.74 -10.59 17.06
CA VAL A 324 6.85 -9.14 16.86
C VAL A 324 5.47 -8.52 17.06
N ARG A 325 5.37 -7.54 17.97
CA ARG A 325 4.13 -6.83 18.28
C ARG A 325 4.33 -5.34 18.03
N ARG A 326 3.42 -4.72 17.27
CA ARG A 326 3.48 -3.32 16.87
C ARG A 326 2.08 -2.71 16.90
N GLY A 327 1.94 -1.53 17.50
CA GLY A 327 0.63 -0.86 17.63
C GLY A 327 0.07 -0.28 16.32
N LEU A 328 0.88 -0.29 15.26
CA LEU A 328 0.53 0.08 13.89
C LEU A 328 1.28 -0.87 12.96
N VAL A 329 0.59 -1.42 11.97
CA VAL A 329 1.16 -2.22 10.88
C VAL A 329 0.48 -1.77 9.59
N GLN A 330 1.26 -1.24 8.64
CA GLN A 330 0.83 -0.96 7.28
C GLN A 330 1.78 -1.67 6.32
N GLU A 331 1.27 -2.17 5.20
CA GLU A 331 2.05 -2.97 4.27
C GLU A 331 1.97 -2.42 2.85
N ASN A 332 3.11 -2.35 2.18
CA ASN A 332 3.20 -2.23 0.74
C ASN A 332 3.85 -3.47 0.15
N LEU A 333 3.37 -3.89 -1.02
CA LEU A 333 3.94 -4.97 -1.79
C LEU A 333 4.24 -4.48 -3.20
N ALA A 334 5.37 -4.87 -3.77
CA ALA A 334 5.70 -4.58 -5.15
C ALA A 334 6.36 -5.77 -5.84
N ARG A 335 6.09 -5.91 -7.14
CA ARG A 335 6.92 -6.68 -8.09
C ARG A 335 7.52 -5.69 -9.08
N ALA A 336 8.84 -5.62 -9.16
CA ALA A 336 9.52 -4.64 -10.02
C ALA A 336 10.92 -5.12 -10.45
N SER A 337 11.49 -4.53 -11.50
CA SER A 337 12.81 -4.90 -12.00
C SER A 337 13.98 -4.21 -11.27
N SER A 338 13.71 -3.20 -10.44
CA SER A 338 14.70 -2.42 -9.66
C SER A 338 14.08 -1.77 -8.42
N ALA A 339 14.93 -1.31 -7.48
CA ALA A 339 14.49 -0.59 -6.29
C ALA A 339 13.78 0.73 -6.63
N GLU A 340 14.32 1.49 -7.59
CA GLU A 340 13.72 2.73 -8.08
C GLU A 340 12.34 2.48 -8.66
N GLU A 341 12.20 1.44 -9.48
CA GLU A 341 10.91 1.11 -10.08
C GLU A 341 9.88 0.66 -9.05
N ALA A 342 10.29 -0.17 -8.07
CA ALA A 342 9.42 -0.55 -6.96
C ALA A 342 8.94 0.69 -6.20
N HIS A 343 9.87 1.58 -5.81
CA HIS A 343 9.53 2.79 -5.08
C HIS A 343 8.64 3.74 -5.88
N ASP A 344 8.96 3.99 -7.15
CA ASP A 344 8.16 4.84 -8.03
C ASP A 344 6.75 4.28 -8.23
N GLY A 345 6.61 2.96 -8.42
CA GLY A 345 5.33 2.28 -8.55
C GLY A 345 4.47 2.44 -7.30
N LEU A 346 5.06 2.19 -6.12
CA LEU A 346 4.40 2.39 -4.83
C LEU A 346 4.00 3.86 -4.61
N MET A 347 4.85 4.82 -4.98
CA MET A 347 4.53 6.25 -4.84
C MET A 347 3.45 6.76 -5.82
N ASN A 348 3.22 6.05 -6.92
CA ASN A 348 2.15 6.34 -7.89
C ASN A 348 0.81 5.71 -7.53
N SER A 349 0.77 4.85 -6.51
CA SER A 349 -0.46 4.31 -5.93
C SER A 349 -0.84 5.09 -4.67
N PRO A 350 -1.95 5.85 -4.66
CA PRO A 350 -2.43 6.56 -3.48
C PRO A 350 -2.42 5.73 -2.19
N GLY A 351 -2.91 4.49 -2.18
CA GLY A 351 -2.90 3.63 -0.99
C GLY A 351 -1.49 3.34 -0.46
N HIS A 352 -0.59 2.90 -1.34
CA HIS A 352 0.80 2.61 -0.96
C HIS A 352 1.57 3.87 -0.54
N ARG A 353 1.34 4.99 -1.24
CA ARG A 353 1.89 6.31 -0.88
C ARG A 353 1.44 6.78 0.49
N ALA A 354 0.18 6.53 0.87
CA ALA A 354 -0.33 6.86 2.20
C ALA A 354 0.41 6.12 3.31
N ASN A 355 0.84 4.87 3.07
CA ASN A 355 1.67 4.11 4.01
C ASN A 355 3.09 4.71 4.10
N ILE A 356 3.74 4.98 2.97
CA ILE A 356 5.09 5.59 2.91
C ILE A 356 5.13 6.95 3.63
N LEU A 357 4.10 7.77 3.42
CA LEU A 357 3.98 9.12 3.99
C LEU A 357 3.14 9.16 5.28
N SER A 358 2.90 8.01 5.91
CA SER A 358 2.18 7.94 7.17
C SER A 358 2.97 8.66 8.25
N ALA A 359 2.41 9.74 8.80
CA ALA A 359 2.95 10.40 9.99
C ALA A 359 2.83 9.53 11.25
N GLN A 360 2.05 8.44 11.18
CA GLN A 360 1.87 7.54 12.30
C GLN A 360 2.98 6.49 12.42
N ALA A 361 3.64 6.16 11.31
CA ALA A 361 4.77 5.25 11.29
C ALA A 361 6.04 5.93 11.81
N THR A 362 6.80 5.20 12.64
CA THR A 362 8.11 5.63 13.15
C THR A 362 9.23 4.73 12.65
N HIS A 363 8.90 3.51 12.23
CA HIS A 363 9.86 2.50 11.77
C HIS A 363 9.39 1.85 10.47
N VAL A 364 10.35 1.25 9.77
CA VAL A 364 10.11 0.43 8.58
C VAL A 364 10.97 -0.83 8.65
N GLY A 365 10.41 -1.95 8.20
CA GLY A 365 11.18 -3.12 7.79
C GLY A 365 10.92 -3.38 6.30
N VAL A 366 11.99 -3.50 5.52
CA VAL A 366 11.91 -3.83 4.09
C VAL A 366 12.50 -5.22 3.89
N GLY A 367 11.81 -6.02 3.09
CA GLY A 367 12.24 -7.35 2.66
C GLY A 367 12.26 -7.43 1.14
N VAL A 368 13.26 -8.13 0.60
CA VAL A 368 13.37 -8.38 -0.84
C VAL A 368 13.68 -9.84 -1.11
N ALA A 369 13.06 -10.40 -2.14
CA ALA A 369 13.43 -11.68 -2.76
C ALA A 369 13.34 -11.57 -4.28
N TYR A 370 13.96 -12.50 -5.00
CA TYR A 370 13.84 -12.57 -6.46
C TYR A 370 12.78 -13.59 -6.88
N ALA A 371 11.88 -13.19 -7.78
CA ALA A 371 10.99 -14.12 -8.47
C ALA A 371 11.82 -15.10 -9.32
N LYS A 372 11.52 -16.41 -9.22
CA LYS A 372 12.31 -17.47 -9.86
C LYS A 372 12.32 -17.39 -11.39
N ASP A 373 11.20 -16.99 -11.98
CA ASP A 373 10.98 -17.08 -13.42
C ASP A 373 11.42 -15.80 -14.16
N SER A 374 11.15 -14.62 -13.61
CA SER A 374 11.47 -13.33 -14.23
C SER A 374 12.76 -12.68 -13.73
N GLY A 375 13.21 -13.05 -12.52
CA GLY A 375 14.27 -12.33 -11.81
C GLY A 375 13.86 -10.95 -11.32
N ASP A 376 12.56 -10.66 -11.27
CA ASP A 376 12.05 -9.42 -10.67
C ASP A 376 12.23 -9.45 -9.14
N LEU A 377 12.33 -8.26 -8.56
CA LEU A 377 12.24 -8.04 -7.13
C LEU A 377 10.80 -8.22 -6.67
N LEU A 378 10.62 -9.03 -5.65
CA LEU A 378 9.44 -9.11 -4.82
C LEU A 378 9.76 -8.37 -3.52
N VAL A 379 9.03 -7.29 -3.27
CA VAL A 379 9.31 -6.35 -2.19
C VAL A 379 8.17 -6.36 -1.20
N THR A 380 8.50 -6.39 0.08
CA THR A 380 7.57 -6.14 1.19
C THR A 380 8.08 -4.97 2.02
N GLU A 381 7.29 -3.90 2.16
CA GLU A 381 7.56 -2.81 3.10
C GLU A 381 6.55 -2.87 4.24
N LEU A 382 7.01 -3.01 5.47
CA LEU A 382 6.19 -2.99 6.68
C LEU A 382 6.46 -1.72 7.46
N PHE A 383 5.48 -0.82 7.49
CA PHE A 383 5.53 0.43 8.25
C PHE A 383 4.92 0.21 9.62
N THR A 384 5.69 0.50 10.67
CA THR A 384 5.29 0.19 12.04
C THR A 384 5.48 1.39 12.97
N ARG A 385 4.81 1.33 14.11
CA ARG A 385 5.07 2.23 15.23
C ARG A 385 5.68 1.42 16.38
N VAL A 386 6.97 1.63 16.61
CA VAL A 386 7.66 1.12 17.81
C VAL A 386 7.56 2.20 18.89
N PRO A 387 7.15 1.84 20.11
CA PRO A 387 7.16 2.78 21.23
C PRO A 387 8.57 3.32 21.50
N PRO A 388 8.75 4.66 21.63
CA PRO A 388 10.05 5.22 21.92
C PRO A 388 10.47 4.91 23.35
N THR A 389 11.76 4.85 23.65
CA THR A 389 12.23 4.89 25.04
C THR A 389 11.84 6.23 25.66
N VAL A 390 11.23 6.22 26.84
CA VAL A 390 10.80 7.43 27.53
C VAL A 390 11.57 7.64 28.83
N ASP A 391 11.93 8.90 29.12
CA ASP A 391 12.19 9.31 30.49
C ASP A 391 10.85 9.28 31.25
N ARG A 392 10.71 8.28 32.13
CA ARG A 392 9.49 8.03 32.88
C ARG A 392 9.09 9.21 33.77
N ALA A 393 10.06 9.93 34.33
CA ALA A 393 9.78 11.09 35.18
C ALA A 393 9.25 12.25 34.34
N ALA A 394 9.93 12.59 33.24
CA ALA A 394 9.47 13.64 32.34
C ALA A 394 8.10 13.30 31.70
N ALA A 395 7.89 12.04 31.33
CA ALA A 395 6.61 11.57 30.79
C ALA A 395 5.47 11.72 31.81
N ARG A 396 5.71 11.33 33.08
CA ARG A 396 4.75 11.52 34.18
C ARG A 396 4.42 12.99 34.36
N ASP A 397 5.42 13.87 34.34
CA ASP A 397 5.24 15.29 34.57
C ASP A 397 4.41 15.93 33.43
N SER A 398 4.70 15.59 32.17
CA SER A 398 3.92 16.02 30.99
C SER A 398 2.46 15.53 31.01
N ILE A 399 2.23 14.27 31.41
CA ILE A 399 0.88 13.71 31.59
C ILE A 399 0.16 14.46 32.73
N ALA A 400 0.84 14.71 33.85
CA ALA A 400 0.27 15.43 34.98
C ALA A 400 -0.10 16.89 34.63
N GLU A 401 0.69 17.56 33.79
CA GLU A 401 0.34 18.86 33.24
C GLU A 401 -0.89 18.78 32.34
N THR A 402 -0.97 17.78 31.46
CA THR A 402 -2.13 17.55 30.58
C THR A 402 -3.41 17.36 31.39
N ILE A 403 -3.36 16.59 32.48
CA ILE A 403 -4.49 16.40 33.41
C ILE A 403 -4.91 17.70 34.08
N ARG A 404 -3.94 18.56 34.45
CA ARG A 404 -4.20 19.84 35.11
C ARG A 404 -4.76 20.91 34.17
N ARG A 405 -4.61 20.78 32.85
CA ARG A 405 -5.16 21.78 31.91
C ARG A 405 -6.68 21.87 32.07
N GLY A 406 -7.15 23.03 32.50
CA GLY A 406 -8.59 23.29 32.72
C GLY A 406 -9.17 22.64 33.98
N ARG A 407 -8.36 22.05 34.88
CA ARG A 407 -8.83 21.44 36.13
C ARG A 407 -7.99 21.90 37.32
N ALA A 408 -8.64 22.33 38.40
CA ALA A 408 -7.98 22.67 39.66
C ALA A 408 -7.69 21.42 40.51
N LEU A 409 -6.83 20.52 39.99
CA LEU A 409 -6.42 19.29 40.70
C LEU A 409 -5.06 19.45 41.36
N ARG A 410 -4.93 18.95 42.59
CA ARG A 410 -3.66 18.91 43.32
C ARG A 410 -2.98 17.55 43.14
N LEU A 411 -1.66 17.57 42.92
CA LEU A 411 -0.89 16.33 42.87
C LEU A 411 -0.71 15.79 44.30
N ASP A 412 -1.14 14.55 44.55
CA ASP A 412 -1.03 13.93 45.87
C ASP A 412 0.06 12.85 45.87
N ALA A 413 1.07 13.03 46.73
CA ALA A 413 2.25 12.17 46.75
C ALA A 413 1.93 10.68 47.03
N ALA A 414 0.88 10.39 47.80
CA ALA A 414 0.49 9.01 48.08
C ALA A 414 -0.16 8.35 46.85
N LEU A 415 -1.05 9.08 46.15
CA LEU A 415 -1.60 8.63 44.88
C LEU A 415 -0.53 8.47 43.81
N VAL A 416 0.48 9.36 43.74
CA VAL A 416 1.60 9.22 42.80
C VAL A 416 2.39 7.93 43.06
N ARG A 417 2.75 7.63 44.32
CA ARG A 417 3.47 6.40 44.65
C ARG A 417 2.67 5.15 44.31
N LEU A 418 1.38 5.13 44.64
CA LEU A 418 0.51 4.00 44.33
C LEU A 418 0.38 3.82 42.81
N ALA A 419 0.11 4.89 42.07
CA ALA A 419 0.02 4.84 40.61
C ALA A 419 1.33 4.35 39.98
N GLN A 420 2.48 4.81 40.48
CA GLN A 420 3.80 4.40 39.97
C GLN A 420 4.05 2.90 40.19
N SER A 421 3.80 2.39 41.40
CA SER A 421 3.96 0.95 41.70
C SER A 421 3.10 0.08 40.77
N ASN A 422 1.84 0.46 40.56
CA ASN A 422 0.93 -0.27 39.69
C ASN A 422 1.36 -0.21 38.21
N ALA A 423 1.88 0.94 37.75
CA ALA A 423 2.42 1.06 36.40
C ALA A 423 3.62 0.12 36.22
N GLU A 424 4.53 0.05 37.20
CA GLU A 424 5.71 -0.82 37.19
C GLU A 424 5.35 -2.30 37.21
N GLU A 425 4.36 -2.71 37.99
CA GLU A 425 3.86 -4.09 37.98
C GLU A 425 3.26 -4.49 36.63
N LEU A 426 2.43 -3.63 36.04
CA LEU A 426 1.88 -3.87 34.70
C LEU A 426 2.99 -3.97 33.65
N ALA A 427 4.01 -3.10 33.74
CA ALA A 427 5.17 -3.14 32.87
C ALA A 427 6.02 -4.41 33.05
N ALA A 428 6.05 -4.97 34.27
CA ALA A 428 6.68 -6.24 34.57
C ALA A 428 5.83 -7.47 34.12
N GLY A 429 4.66 -7.24 33.52
CA GLY A 429 3.80 -8.29 32.98
C GLY A 429 2.79 -8.84 33.99
N ALA A 430 2.56 -8.16 35.12
CA ALA A 430 1.54 -8.57 36.08
C ALA A 430 0.13 -8.56 35.45
N PRO A 431 -0.73 -9.57 35.75
CA PRO A 431 -2.10 -9.59 35.27
C PRO A 431 -2.90 -8.36 35.72
N ARG A 432 -3.66 -7.75 34.81
CA ARG A 432 -4.42 -6.50 35.06
C ARG A 432 -5.42 -6.62 36.19
N ASP A 433 -6.08 -7.77 36.30
CA ASP A 433 -7.05 -8.10 37.36
C ASP A 433 -6.37 -8.18 38.74
N ARG A 434 -5.19 -8.79 38.82
CA ARG A 434 -4.38 -8.82 40.04
C ARG A 434 -3.98 -7.41 40.48
N VAL A 435 -3.40 -6.63 39.56
CA VAL A 435 -3.00 -5.24 39.83
C VAL A 435 -4.21 -4.40 40.25
N ALA A 436 -5.35 -4.54 39.58
CA ALA A 436 -6.58 -3.85 39.95
C ALA A 436 -7.05 -4.18 41.39
N ALA A 437 -6.99 -5.46 41.79
CA ALA A 437 -7.39 -5.90 43.14
C ALA A 437 -6.41 -5.43 44.24
N GLU A 438 -5.11 -5.43 43.97
CA GLU A 438 -4.09 -4.89 44.89
C GLU A 438 -4.23 -3.37 45.05
N MET A 439 -4.47 -2.68 43.94
CA MET A 439 -4.75 -1.24 43.94
C MET A 439 -6.03 -0.89 44.69
N GLU A 440 -7.12 -1.63 44.49
CA GLU A 440 -8.39 -1.40 45.20
C GLU A 440 -8.20 -1.55 46.72
N ARG A 441 -7.44 -2.56 47.17
CA ARG A 441 -7.09 -2.73 48.58
C ARG A 441 -6.30 -1.53 49.12
N ALA A 442 -5.27 -1.09 48.41
CA ALA A 442 -4.49 0.09 48.80
C ALA A 442 -5.32 1.38 48.82
N LEU A 443 -6.26 1.54 47.88
CA LEU A 443 -7.18 2.67 47.84
C LEU A 443 -8.16 2.65 49.03
N ASN A 444 -8.61 1.48 49.48
CA ASN A 444 -9.47 1.33 50.66
C ASN A 444 -8.76 1.77 51.96
N GLU A 445 -7.45 1.54 52.08
CA GLU A 445 -6.66 2.05 53.21
C GLU A 445 -6.60 3.59 53.22
N MET A 446 -6.83 4.23 52.06
CA MET A 446 -6.88 5.68 51.91
C MET A 446 -8.30 6.26 52.05
N ALA A 447 -9.32 5.44 52.34
CA ALA A 447 -10.73 5.84 52.38
C ALA A 447 -11.04 6.94 53.42
N GLY A 448 -10.21 7.09 54.46
CA GLY A 448 -10.33 8.20 55.43
C GLY A 448 -9.98 9.57 54.85
N LYS A 449 -9.24 9.64 53.73
CA LYS A 449 -8.79 10.88 53.09
C LYS A 449 -9.63 11.26 51.87
N TYR A 450 -10.21 10.28 51.19
CA TYR A 450 -10.96 10.47 49.95
C TYR A 450 -12.34 9.81 50.03
N LYS A 451 -13.40 10.57 49.75
CA LYS A 451 -14.78 10.07 49.65
C LYS A 451 -15.03 9.26 48.37
N ARG A 452 -14.22 9.47 47.33
CA ARG A 452 -14.31 8.75 46.05
C ARG A 452 -12.94 8.66 45.40
N LEU A 453 -12.63 7.48 44.87
CA LEU A 453 -11.41 7.22 44.09
C LEU A 453 -11.80 6.61 42.73
N ARG A 454 -11.09 7.01 41.68
CA ARG A 454 -11.21 6.42 40.34
C ARG A 454 -9.85 6.13 39.76
N THR A 455 -9.81 5.09 38.94
CA THR A 455 -8.59 4.63 38.28
C THR A 455 -8.78 4.61 36.77
N VAL A 456 -7.76 5.08 36.05
CA VAL A 456 -7.61 4.92 34.62
C VAL A 456 -6.27 4.23 34.35
N ILE A 457 -6.31 3.09 33.66
CA ILE A 457 -5.11 2.35 33.23
C ILE A 457 -5.07 2.38 31.71
N LEU A 458 -3.95 2.84 31.15
CA LEU A 458 -3.73 2.92 29.71
C LEU A 458 -2.42 2.22 29.34
N ALA A 459 -2.41 1.59 28.17
CA ALA A 459 -1.18 1.21 27.47
C ALA A 459 -1.11 2.04 26.18
N LEU A 460 0.00 2.74 25.98
CA LEU A 460 0.19 3.68 24.88
C LEU A 460 1.45 3.34 24.10
N SER A 461 1.42 3.62 22.80
CA SER A 461 2.61 3.57 21.93
C SER A 461 3.40 4.88 21.99
N ASP A 462 2.78 5.97 22.41
CA ASP A 462 3.38 7.30 22.58
C ASP A 462 2.68 8.05 23.72
N THR A 463 3.43 8.80 24.52
CA THR A 463 2.85 9.61 25.62
C THR A 463 1.96 10.74 25.11
N ARG A 464 2.22 11.25 23.90
CA ARG A 464 1.40 12.29 23.25
C ARG A 464 -0.03 11.82 23.00
N ASP A 465 -0.23 10.52 22.81
CA ASP A 465 -1.54 9.91 22.62
C ASP A 465 -2.41 9.98 23.90
N PHE A 466 -1.84 10.33 25.06
CA PHE A 466 -2.60 10.55 26.29
C PHE A 466 -3.59 11.74 26.15
N ALA A 467 -3.20 12.79 25.43
CA ALA A 467 -4.02 14.01 25.31
C ALA A 467 -5.36 13.78 24.58
N THR A 468 -5.48 12.69 23.81
CA THR A 468 -6.72 12.31 23.12
C THR A 468 -7.64 11.44 23.98
N ARG A 469 -7.21 11.05 25.19
CA ARG A 469 -7.97 10.16 26.06
C ARG A 469 -8.93 10.96 26.93
N ASN A 470 -10.19 10.51 26.94
CA ASN A 470 -11.20 11.05 27.84
C ASN A 470 -10.94 10.56 29.26
N LEU A 471 -10.57 11.48 30.15
CA LEU A 471 -10.52 11.23 31.58
C LEU A 471 -11.90 11.51 32.20
N PRO A 472 -12.26 10.83 33.30
CA PRO A 472 -13.45 11.18 34.06
C PRO A 472 -13.46 12.67 34.42
N GLN A 473 -14.59 13.34 34.14
CA GLN A 473 -14.84 14.75 34.49
C GLN A 473 -15.47 14.91 35.89
N ASP A 474 -15.21 13.96 36.78
CA ASP A 474 -15.75 13.97 38.13
C ASP A 474 -15.15 15.09 38.99
N ALA A 475 -15.79 15.34 40.15
CA ALA A 475 -15.39 16.30 41.19
C ALA A 475 -14.09 15.90 41.93
N ALA A 476 -13.16 15.26 41.22
CA ALA A 476 -11.83 15.00 41.74
C ALA A 476 -11.17 16.31 42.16
N THR A 477 -10.41 16.24 43.24
CA THR A 477 -9.66 17.35 43.84
C THR A 477 -8.17 17.05 43.87
N ASP A 478 -7.82 15.77 43.88
CA ASP A 478 -6.46 15.26 43.94
C ASP A 478 -6.23 14.22 42.85
N PHE A 479 -4.99 14.05 42.44
CA PHE A 479 -4.62 13.00 41.52
C PHE A 479 -3.18 12.51 41.70
N GLY A 480 -2.90 11.33 41.16
CA GLY A 480 -1.56 10.77 41.02
C GLY A 480 -1.38 10.12 39.65
N VAL A 481 -0.16 10.18 39.13
CA VAL A 481 0.21 9.59 37.83
C VAL A 481 1.42 8.69 38.03
N GLY A 482 1.33 7.48 37.51
CA GLY A 482 2.43 6.54 37.38
C GLY A 482 2.72 6.24 35.93
N VAL A 483 4.01 6.13 35.58
CA VAL A 483 4.45 5.80 34.22
C VAL A 483 5.54 4.74 34.26
N ALA A 484 5.38 3.68 33.48
CA ALA A 484 6.38 2.64 33.28
C ALA A 484 6.41 2.16 31.83
N GLN A 485 7.49 1.50 31.43
CA GLN A 485 7.61 0.86 30.11
C GLN A 485 7.89 -0.62 30.26
N GLY A 486 7.19 -1.43 29.46
CA GLY A 486 7.30 -2.89 29.54
C GLY A 486 6.78 -3.57 28.28
N GLU A 487 6.51 -4.87 28.41
CA GLU A 487 5.95 -5.68 27.33
C GLU A 487 4.41 -5.60 27.35
N HIS A 488 3.77 -5.31 26.21
CA HIS A 488 2.32 -5.36 26.08
C HIS A 488 1.91 -6.29 24.94
N ARG A 489 0.84 -7.08 25.15
CA ARG A 489 0.36 -8.10 24.20
C ARG A 489 0.17 -7.56 22.78
N ASP A 490 -0.32 -6.33 22.65
CA ASP A 490 -0.68 -5.75 21.35
C ASP A 490 0.30 -4.67 20.87
N LEU A 491 1.00 -3.99 21.80
CA LEU A 491 1.88 -2.87 21.47
C LEU A 491 3.37 -3.27 21.44
N GLY A 492 3.68 -4.45 21.99
CA GLY A 492 5.02 -5.02 22.08
C GLY A 492 5.88 -4.40 23.15
N ARG A 493 7.19 -4.64 23.01
CA ARG A 493 8.22 -4.13 23.90
C ARG A 493 8.23 -2.60 23.90
N GLY A 494 8.41 -2.03 25.08
CA GLY A 494 8.50 -0.58 25.28
C GLY A 494 7.14 0.11 25.36
N ALA A 495 6.04 -0.63 25.35
CA ALA A 495 4.71 -0.10 25.59
C ALA A 495 4.68 0.72 26.89
N ILE A 496 4.04 1.89 26.83
CA ILE A 496 4.03 2.85 27.92
C ILE A 496 2.77 2.63 28.74
N PHE A 497 2.93 2.13 29.96
CA PHE A 497 1.87 1.94 30.92
C PHE A 497 1.67 3.23 31.71
N VAL A 498 0.45 3.78 31.65
CA VAL A 498 0.06 4.98 32.39
C VAL A 498 -1.07 4.59 33.35
N VAL A 499 -0.84 4.82 34.64
CA VAL A 499 -1.88 4.69 35.68
C VAL A 499 -2.19 6.07 36.20
N VAL A 500 -3.47 6.46 36.13
CA VAL A 500 -3.97 7.71 36.69
C VAL A 500 -4.96 7.39 37.79
N LEU A 501 -4.71 7.94 38.98
CA LEU A 501 -5.60 7.86 40.12
C LEU A 501 -6.21 9.24 40.36
N LEU A 502 -7.52 9.31 40.47
CA LEU A 502 -8.29 10.53 40.74
C LEU A 502 -9.00 10.39 42.08
N GLY A 503 -8.81 11.35 42.98
CA GLY A 503 -9.38 11.35 44.33
C GLY A 503 -10.22 12.59 44.60
N GLN A 504 -11.43 12.40 45.10
CA GLN A 504 -12.26 13.46 45.68
C GLN A 504 -12.06 13.45 47.19
N ARG A 505 -11.47 14.52 47.75
CA ARG A 505 -11.22 14.63 49.19
C ARG A 505 -12.52 14.55 49.98
N ALA A 506 -12.41 13.96 51.17
CA ALA A 506 -13.48 13.91 52.14
C ALA A 506 -13.82 15.30 52.70
#